data_AF-T1CT02-F1
#
_entry.id   AF-T1CT02-F1
#
_cell.length_a   1.000
_cell.length_b   1.000
_cell.length_c   1.000
_cell.angle_alpha   90.00
_cell.angle_beta   90.00
_cell.angle_gamma   90.00
#
_symmetry.space_group_name_H-M   'P 1'
#
loop_
_entity.id
_entity.type
_entity.pdbx_description
1 polymer ?
#
loop_
_entity_poly.entity_id
_entity_poly.type
_entity_poly.pdbx_seq_one_letter_code
_entity_poly.pdbx_strand_id
1 'polypeptide(L)'
;MMKSKLSFLIILASALSLVSPSCSGNSDKPFPEKDNPEGEFLFSVHVDDSYTRLGSQWEGREAIGIYMLSNSTSTVLQPNARYNNSVAGNTARFLPMGEEDKLRLPEGQAVDLYAYYPYSAQTSPNGELDIDLSNQTDHKEYDLLTADNLKNISVYNHYTLNFFHRLALVEINVKNIPAEAQSMTPEVLLKSLPVEAKYHIPTNSWKEVGQEKSLSMHVEGQGESRILTAYLIPTQGNKELDCEIKLSGKSYKHRLPAITYEAGKKYSYTFKLKENPDDPTPEPDIHPYLEMPKIVKQEGFTLIFHNEPLNDSNDSPENPNVRNYTYLYDVANKMSRWVAYPLHHCYIGNYDREDKWHKDSFLPEEIQVNIKRGYSSPPKRVYDRGHQLPAADRNKNAAYSHSTMTSANCTPQWSTFNQGIWQNLEKYVRGVMNTISSAPTGYDTLYVVTGAMPEPYAGMEPSPELPVAYDNDQQEAPRPAYYYKALARRLPNGTFRTLAFCLPHKDLKGQKYEGYAISVEELEKRTGYTFFPQIPNQYKRSTQLNAWNR
;
A
#
# COMPACT_ATOMS: atom_id res chain seq x y z
N MET A 1 28.32 -54.47 -57.19
CA MET A 1 26.94 -54.61 -56.68
C MET A 1 26.96 -55.25 -55.31
N MET A 2 26.69 -54.46 -54.26
CA MET A 2 26.52 -54.92 -52.88
C MET A 2 25.22 -55.71 -52.73
N LYS A 3 25.23 -56.79 -51.95
CA LYS A 3 24.08 -57.24 -51.17
C LYS A 3 24.52 -57.65 -49.76
N SER A 4 23.66 -57.25 -48.84
CA SER A 4 23.73 -57.19 -47.38
C SER A 4 23.91 -58.54 -46.69
N LYS A 5 24.61 -58.51 -45.54
CA LYS A 5 24.43 -59.48 -44.45
C LYS A 5 23.62 -58.83 -43.32
N LEU A 6 22.69 -59.61 -42.81
CA LEU A 6 21.84 -59.33 -41.65
C LEU A 6 22.46 -60.01 -40.42
N SER A 7 22.55 -59.30 -39.30
CA SER A 7 22.02 -59.71 -37.99
C SER A 7 22.80 -59.17 -36.78
N PHE A 8 22.03 -58.50 -35.91
CA PHE A 8 22.13 -58.33 -34.45
C PHE A 8 23.35 -57.65 -33.81
N LEU A 9 23.13 -56.43 -33.31
CA LEU A 9 23.73 -55.96 -32.07
C LEU A 9 22.77 -55.03 -31.29
N ILE A 10 22.72 -55.25 -29.98
CA ILE A 10 21.92 -54.58 -28.96
C ILE A 10 22.25 -53.07 -28.93
N ILE A 11 21.24 -52.19 -28.99
CA ILE A 11 21.42 -50.75 -28.79
C ILE A 11 20.74 -50.32 -27.49
N LEU A 12 21.59 -49.92 -26.55
CA LEU A 12 21.29 -49.13 -25.38
C LEU A 12 20.92 -47.71 -25.84
N ALA A 13 19.67 -47.28 -25.63
CA ALA A 13 19.24 -45.93 -25.95
C ALA A 13 19.77 -44.94 -24.91
N SER A 14 20.80 -44.18 -25.25
CA SER A 14 21.22 -42.98 -24.53
C SER A 14 20.25 -41.85 -24.84
N ALA A 15 19.63 -41.31 -23.78
CA ALA A 15 18.81 -40.11 -23.82
C ALA A 15 19.70 -38.91 -24.21
N LEU A 16 19.52 -38.40 -25.42
CA LEU A 16 20.04 -37.11 -25.84
C LEU A 16 19.10 -36.03 -25.29
N SER A 17 19.51 -35.42 -24.19
CA SER A 17 18.93 -34.18 -23.67
C SER A 17 19.15 -33.06 -24.68
N LEU A 18 18.09 -32.70 -25.40
CA LEU A 18 18.00 -31.43 -26.12
C LEU A 18 18.00 -30.32 -25.06
N VAL A 19 19.19 -29.74 -24.85
CA VAL A 19 19.35 -28.46 -24.15
C VAL A 19 18.76 -27.39 -25.06
N SER A 20 17.47 -27.05 -24.84
CA SER A 20 16.94 -25.79 -25.31
C SER A 20 17.67 -24.68 -24.56
N PRO A 21 18.25 -23.66 -25.23
CA PRO A 21 18.73 -22.49 -24.53
C PRO A 21 17.54 -21.81 -23.85
N SER A 22 17.49 -21.98 -22.52
CA SER A 22 16.72 -21.12 -21.64
C SER A 22 17.28 -19.72 -21.79
N CYS A 23 16.69 -18.93 -22.68
CA CYS A 23 16.85 -17.49 -22.68
C CYS A 23 16.13 -16.97 -21.43
N SER A 24 16.80 -17.07 -20.28
CA SER A 24 16.57 -16.18 -19.16
C SER A 24 17.12 -14.81 -19.52
N GLY A 25 16.46 -14.17 -20.49
CA GLY A 25 16.64 -12.75 -20.78
C GLY A 25 16.03 -11.97 -19.63
N ASN A 26 16.88 -11.53 -18.71
CA ASN A 26 16.57 -10.60 -17.65
C ASN A 26 15.90 -9.35 -18.27
N SER A 27 14.57 -9.21 -18.17
CA SER A 27 13.79 -8.16 -18.83
C SER A 27 13.80 -6.81 -18.09
N ASP A 28 14.65 -6.65 -17.07
CA ASP A 28 14.71 -5.47 -16.20
C ASP A 28 15.74 -4.41 -16.65
N LYS A 29 16.07 -4.35 -17.95
CA LYS A 29 16.83 -3.22 -18.50
C LYS A 29 15.87 -2.24 -19.17
N PRO A 30 15.96 -0.92 -18.94
CA PRO A 30 15.31 0.06 -19.81
C PRO A 30 15.76 -0.21 -21.25
N PHE A 31 14.80 -0.39 -22.16
CA PHE A 31 15.08 -0.63 -23.56
C PHE A 31 15.86 0.56 -24.14
N PRO A 32 16.93 0.34 -24.93
CA PRO A 32 17.71 1.44 -25.48
C PRO A 32 16.86 2.30 -26.43
N GLU A 33 16.97 3.61 -26.27
CA GLU A 33 16.29 4.68 -27.03
C GLU A 33 16.42 4.55 -28.57
N LYS A 34 17.36 3.73 -29.05
CA LYS A 34 17.65 3.48 -30.47
C LYS A 34 16.64 2.59 -31.22
N ASP A 35 15.66 2.01 -30.54
CA ASP A 35 14.65 1.12 -31.15
C ASP A 35 13.28 1.80 -31.40
N ASN A 36 13.19 3.15 -31.33
CA ASN A 36 11.96 3.86 -31.67
C ASN A 36 11.87 4.09 -33.20
N PRO A 37 10.83 3.60 -33.90
CA PRO A 37 10.62 3.92 -35.31
C PRO A 37 10.50 5.44 -35.48
N GLU A 38 11.17 6.01 -36.49
CA GLU A 38 11.04 7.43 -36.79
C GLU A 38 9.57 7.80 -37.05
N GLY A 39 9.08 8.84 -36.36
CA GLY A 39 7.72 9.35 -36.55
C GLY A 39 6.61 8.61 -35.81
N GLU A 40 6.93 7.75 -34.83
CA GLU A 40 5.92 7.03 -34.03
C GLU A 40 6.02 7.34 -32.53
N PHE A 41 4.86 7.33 -31.86
CA PHE A 41 4.78 7.35 -30.40
C PHE A 41 5.00 5.96 -29.83
N LEU A 42 5.81 5.91 -28.77
CA LEU A 42 6.04 4.70 -28.00
C LEU A 42 5.64 4.92 -26.54
N PHE A 43 4.87 4.00 -25.97
CA PHE A 43 4.44 4.10 -24.57
C PHE A 43 5.00 2.96 -23.72
N SER A 44 5.59 3.33 -22.60
CA SER A 44 5.73 2.46 -21.44
C SER A 44 4.63 2.77 -20.45
N VAL A 45 4.14 1.76 -19.72
CA VAL A 45 3.13 1.95 -18.69
C VAL A 45 3.73 1.75 -17.30
N HIS A 46 3.41 2.68 -16.40
CA HIS A 46 3.59 2.57 -14.96
C HIS A 46 2.21 2.67 -14.29
N VAL A 47 1.95 1.87 -13.26
CA VAL A 47 0.70 1.93 -12.48
C VAL A 47 1.08 2.33 -11.06
N ASP A 48 0.40 3.32 -10.50
CA ASP A 48 0.60 3.79 -9.13
C ASP A 48 0.35 2.67 -8.09
N ASP A 49 1.08 2.71 -6.97
CA ASP A 49 1.20 1.66 -5.93
C ASP A 49 -0.11 1.39 -5.13
N SER A 50 -1.24 1.92 -5.59
CA SER A 50 -2.56 1.61 -5.06
C SER A 50 -2.86 0.10 -5.14
N TYR A 51 -3.13 -0.51 -3.97
CA TYR A 51 -3.38 -1.94 -3.75
C TYR A 51 -4.64 -2.52 -4.45
N THR A 52 -5.18 -1.84 -5.45
CA THR A 52 -6.48 -2.10 -6.06
C THR A 52 -6.39 -3.05 -7.27
N ARG A 53 -5.21 -3.36 -7.81
CA ARG A 53 -5.06 -4.38 -8.87
C ARG A 53 -5.03 -5.80 -8.30
N LEU A 54 -5.87 -6.70 -8.80
CA LEU A 54 -5.88 -8.14 -8.43
C LEU A 54 -4.76 -8.96 -9.11
N GLY A 55 -3.62 -8.32 -9.37
CA GLY A 55 -2.42 -8.86 -10.00
C GLY A 55 -1.29 -7.82 -9.99
N SER A 56 -0.03 -8.24 -10.03
CA SER A 56 1.11 -7.30 -9.91
C SER A 56 1.75 -6.89 -11.24
N GLN A 57 1.29 -7.42 -12.38
CA GLN A 57 1.94 -7.22 -13.68
C GLN A 57 0.90 -7.07 -14.79
N TRP A 58 1.25 -6.35 -15.85
CA TRP A 58 0.52 -6.44 -17.11
C TRP A 58 0.69 -7.85 -17.69
N GLU A 59 -0.38 -8.44 -18.18
CA GLU A 59 -0.35 -9.70 -18.92
C GLU A 59 -0.14 -9.43 -20.41
N GLY A 60 0.42 -10.38 -21.15
CA GLY A 60 0.59 -10.19 -22.60
C GLY A 60 -0.77 -10.09 -23.30
N ARG A 61 -0.90 -9.13 -24.23
CA ARG A 61 -2.10 -8.81 -25.04
C ARG A 61 -3.20 -8.02 -24.31
N GLU A 62 -2.91 -7.44 -23.16
CA GLU A 62 -3.76 -6.41 -22.57
C GLU A 62 -3.77 -5.16 -23.49
N ALA A 63 -4.89 -4.44 -23.50
CA ALA A 63 -5.09 -3.29 -24.38
C ALA A 63 -5.53 -2.04 -23.60
N ILE A 64 -4.95 -0.91 -23.96
CA ILE A 64 -5.32 0.42 -23.48
C ILE A 64 -5.93 1.24 -24.63
N GLY A 65 -6.79 2.19 -24.31
CA GLY A 65 -7.24 3.20 -25.25
C GLY A 65 -6.55 4.54 -25.00
N ILE A 66 -6.20 5.24 -26.07
CA ILE A 66 -5.54 6.55 -26.00
C ILE A 66 -6.36 7.60 -26.76
N TYR A 67 -6.67 8.70 -26.09
CA TYR A 67 -7.25 9.91 -26.66
C TYR A 67 -6.16 10.95 -26.87
N MET A 68 -6.15 11.55 -28.05
CA MET A 68 -5.29 12.69 -28.37
C MET A 68 -6.16 13.91 -28.61
N LEU A 69 -5.95 14.95 -27.80
CA LEU A 69 -6.66 16.22 -27.91
C LEU A 69 -5.67 17.32 -28.31
N SER A 70 -6.14 18.31 -29.08
CA SER A 70 -5.40 19.54 -29.32
C SER A 70 -5.17 20.25 -27.98
N ASN A 71 -3.92 20.56 -27.64
CA ASN A 71 -3.60 21.23 -26.38
C ASN A 71 -4.23 22.64 -26.30
N SER A 72 -4.34 23.35 -27.42
CA SER A 72 -4.84 24.74 -27.46
C SER A 72 -6.36 24.86 -27.45
N THR A 73 -7.08 23.87 -27.99
CA THR A 73 -8.55 23.95 -28.17
C THR A 73 -9.31 22.85 -27.44
N SER A 74 -8.61 21.87 -26.86
CA SER A 74 -9.19 20.65 -26.27
C SER A 74 -10.07 19.85 -27.24
N THR A 75 -9.95 20.07 -28.55
CA THR A 75 -10.67 19.30 -29.57
C THR A 75 -10.06 17.91 -29.72
N VAL A 76 -10.88 16.88 -29.86
CA VAL A 76 -10.41 15.50 -30.06
C VAL A 76 -9.83 15.35 -31.46
N LEU A 77 -8.56 14.99 -31.55
CA LEU A 77 -7.83 14.76 -32.80
C LEU A 77 -7.77 13.27 -33.17
N GLN A 78 -7.60 12.41 -32.17
CA GLN A 78 -7.74 10.95 -32.32
C GLN A 78 -8.62 10.42 -31.19
N PRO A 79 -9.81 9.87 -31.52
CA PRO A 79 -10.64 9.20 -30.54
C PRO A 79 -10.16 7.75 -30.35
N ASN A 80 -9.90 7.37 -29.09
CA ASN A 80 -9.80 5.98 -28.64
C ASN A 80 -8.85 5.05 -29.44
N ALA A 81 -7.62 5.47 -29.73
CA ALA A 81 -6.63 4.62 -30.39
C ALA A 81 -6.27 3.42 -29.52
N ARG A 82 -6.30 2.21 -30.08
CA ARG A 82 -6.04 0.96 -29.38
C ARG A 82 -4.56 0.60 -29.41
N TYR A 83 -3.99 0.49 -28.23
CA TYR A 83 -2.61 0.05 -28.05
C TYR A 83 -2.57 -1.24 -27.24
N ASN A 84 -1.71 -2.19 -27.61
CA ASN A 84 -1.54 -3.46 -26.89
C ASN A 84 -0.10 -3.69 -26.46
N ASN A 85 0.09 -4.51 -25.42
CA ASN A 85 1.40 -5.02 -25.06
C ASN A 85 1.62 -6.44 -25.59
N SER A 86 2.87 -6.76 -25.90
CA SER A 86 3.27 -8.09 -26.40
C SER A 86 3.85 -9.00 -25.31
N VAL A 87 4.34 -8.42 -24.21
CA VAL A 87 5.03 -9.16 -23.13
C VAL A 87 4.49 -8.71 -21.77
N ALA A 88 4.37 -9.67 -20.85
CA ALA A 88 3.99 -9.42 -19.47
C ALA A 88 5.12 -8.73 -18.67
N GLY A 89 4.78 -7.87 -17.72
CA GLY A 89 5.77 -7.21 -16.85
C GLY A 89 5.25 -6.00 -16.08
N ASN A 90 6.09 -5.46 -15.18
CA ASN A 90 5.78 -4.26 -14.39
C ASN A 90 5.80 -2.99 -15.26
N THR A 91 6.66 -2.97 -16.28
CA THR A 91 6.75 -1.93 -17.29
C THR A 91 6.49 -2.57 -18.65
N ALA A 92 5.26 -2.48 -19.15
CA ALA A 92 4.89 -3.06 -20.43
C ALA A 92 5.02 -2.02 -21.56
N ARG A 93 5.54 -2.46 -22.72
CA ARG A 93 5.59 -1.67 -23.96
C ARG A 93 4.25 -1.79 -24.66
N PHE A 94 3.64 -0.66 -24.97
CA PHE A 94 2.38 -0.58 -25.70
C PHE A 94 2.61 -0.05 -27.11
N LEU A 95 2.14 -0.79 -28.11
CA LEU A 95 2.23 -0.47 -29.54
C LEU A 95 0.84 -0.35 -30.14
N PRO A 96 0.65 0.49 -31.18
CA PRO A 96 -0.63 0.60 -31.87
C PRO A 96 -1.01 -0.76 -32.47
N MET A 97 -2.29 -1.13 -32.37
CA MET A 97 -2.73 -2.44 -32.86
C MET A 97 -2.82 -2.49 -34.39
N GLY A 98 -3.16 -1.37 -35.02
CA GLY A 98 -3.18 -1.18 -36.48
C GLY A 98 -2.72 0.21 -36.93
N GLU A 99 -2.76 0.46 -38.24
CA GLU A 99 -2.40 1.77 -38.82
C GLU A 99 -3.38 2.88 -38.42
N GLU A 100 -4.63 2.52 -38.17
CA GLU A 100 -5.71 3.37 -37.67
C GLU A 100 -5.49 3.84 -36.23
N ASP A 101 -4.72 3.08 -35.45
CA ASP A 101 -4.40 3.38 -34.06
C ASP A 101 -3.14 4.24 -33.93
N LYS A 102 -2.40 4.49 -35.01
CA LYS A 102 -1.19 5.32 -34.96
C LYS A 102 -1.54 6.77 -34.69
N LEU A 103 -1.11 7.27 -33.53
CA LEU A 103 -1.21 8.67 -33.17
C LEU A 103 -0.31 9.53 -34.06
N ARG A 104 -0.87 10.57 -34.69
CA ARG A 104 -0.16 11.49 -35.59
C ARG A 104 -0.21 12.92 -35.06
N LEU A 105 0.96 13.51 -34.85
CA LEU A 105 1.06 14.90 -34.43
C LEU A 105 0.55 15.85 -35.52
N PRO A 106 -0.34 16.80 -35.19
CA PRO A 106 -0.69 17.90 -36.09
C PRO A 106 0.52 18.82 -36.33
N GLU A 107 0.66 19.31 -37.56
CA GLU A 107 1.79 20.17 -37.94
C GLU A 107 1.81 21.47 -37.10
N GLY A 108 2.93 21.72 -36.42
CA GLY A 108 3.15 22.93 -35.63
C GLY A 108 2.27 23.08 -34.39
N GLN A 109 1.56 22.03 -33.96
CA GLN A 109 0.66 22.07 -32.82
C GLN A 109 1.03 21.01 -31.77
N ALA A 110 0.85 21.37 -30.49
CA ALA A 110 1.01 20.45 -29.38
C ALA A 110 -0.31 19.72 -29.06
N VAL A 111 -0.20 18.53 -28.47
CA VAL A 111 -1.34 17.69 -28.08
C VAL A 111 -1.27 17.27 -26.61
N ASP A 112 -2.42 16.98 -26.03
CA ASP A 112 -2.53 16.28 -24.75
C ASP A 112 -2.98 14.84 -24.99
N LEU A 113 -2.34 13.90 -24.29
CA LEU A 113 -2.67 12.48 -24.37
C LEU A 113 -3.31 12.02 -23.07
N TYR A 114 -4.39 11.26 -23.20
CA TYR A 114 -5.09 10.63 -22.09
C TYR A 114 -5.23 9.14 -22.42
N ALA A 115 -4.86 8.26 -21.48
CA ALA A 115 -4.99 6.83 -21.67
C ALA A 115 -5.90 6.21 -20.60
N TYR A 116 -6.53 5.09 -20.93
CA TYR A 116 -7.35 4.33 -19.99
C TYR A 116 -7.26 2.82 -20.23
N TYR A 117 -7.59 2.06 -19.19
CA TYR A 117 -7.68 0.60 -19.18
C TYR A 117 -8.91 0.16 -18.35
N PRO A 118 -9.58 -0.96 -18.69
CA PRO A 118 -9.38 -1.76 -19.90
C PRO A 118 -9.90 -1.06 -21.16
N TYR A 119 -9.25 -1.31 -22.31
CA TYR A 119 -9.72 -0.77 -23.59
C TYR A 119 -11.15 -1.26 -23.90
N SER A 120 -12.02 -0.32 -24.27
CA SER A 120 -13.35 -0.61 -24.80
C SER A 120 -13.56 0.05 -26.15
N ALA A 121 -13.96 -0.75 -27.15
CA ALA A 121 -14.30 -0.24 -28.48
C ALA A 121 -15.60 0.59 -28.50
N GLN A 122 -16.42 0.53 -27.43
CA GLN A 122 -17.71 1.22 -27.33
C GLN A 122 -17.61 2.62 -26.70
N THR A 123 -16.40 3.06 -26.34
CA THR A 123 -16.19 4.37 -25.69
C THR A 123 -16.59 5.51 -26.62
N SER A 124 -17.28 6.51 -26.07
CA SER A 124 -17.70 7.70 -26.81
C SER A 124 -16.49 8.44 -27.42
N PRO A 125 -16.63 9.07 -28.61
CA PRO A 125 -15.57 9.90 -29.20
C PRO A 125 -15.03 11.00 -28.28
N ASN A 126 -15.85 11.46 -27.32
CA ASN A 126 -15.45 12.48 -26.35
C ASN A 126 -14.81 11.89 -25.07
N GLY A 127 -14.54 10.59 -25.02
CA GLY A 127 -13.89 9.95 -23.87
C GLY A 127 -14.82 9.65 -22.70
N GLU A 128 -16.11 9.45 -22.95
CA GLU A 128 -17.06 8.95 -21.93
C GLU A 128 -17.16 7.43 -21.99
N LEU A 129 -16.92 6.79 -20.84
CA LEU A 129 -17.04 5.36 -20.59
C LEU A 129 -18.30 5.08 -19.78
N ASP A 130 -19.13 4.15 -20.24
CA ASP A 130 -20.19 3.58 -19.41
C ASP A 130 -19.56 2.52 -18.49
N ILE A 131 -19.76 2.69 -17.18
CA ILE A 131 -19.26 1.80 -16.13
C ILE A 131 -20.45 1.08 -15.53
N ASP A 132 -20.42 -0.26 -15.53
CA ASP A 132 -21.36 -1.12 -14.84
C ASP A 132 -20.58 -2.13 -13.99
N LEU A 133 -20.72 -2.03 -12.66
CA LEU A 133 -20.04 -2.85 -11.66
C LEU A 133 -20.97 -3.88 -11.03
N SER A 134 -22.16 -4.11 -11.61
CA SER A 134 -23.20 -4.96 -11.01
C SER A 134 -22.80 -6.44 -10.90
N ASN A 135 -21.94 -6.94 -11.79
CA ASN A 135 -21.52 -8.34 -11.80
C ASN A 135 -20.00 -8.53 -11.95
N GLN A 136 -19.30 -8.62 -10.82
CA GLN A 136 -17.84 -8.72 -10.82
C GLN A 136 -17.32 -10.15 -10.68
N THR A 137 -18.03 -11.14 -11.23
CA THR A 137 -17.54 -12.53 -11.19
C THR A 137 -16.21 -12.71 -11.94
N ASP A 138 -15.96 -11.91 -12.99
CA ASP A 138 -14.64 -11.79 -13.64
C ASP A 138 -14.02 -10.44 -13.27
N HIS A 139 -12.98 -10.43 -12.44
CA HIS A 139 -12.46 -9.21 -11.86
C HIS A 139 -11.65 -8.34 -12.85
N LYS A 140 -11.16 -8.90 -13.97
CA LYS A 140 -10.24 -8.19 -14.88
C LYS A 140 -10.93 -7.12 -15.71
N GLU A 141 -12.24 -7.22 -15.91
CA GLU A 141 -13.03 -6.27 -16.70
C GLU A 141 -13.27 -4.94 -15.98
N TYR A 142 -13.04 -4.88 -14.66
CA TYR A 142 -13.50 -3.78 -13.82
C TYR A 142 -12.37 -2.94 -13.23
N ASP A 143 -11.10 -3.23 -13.54
CA ASP A 143 -9.96 -2.46 -13.02
C ASP A 143 -9.76 -1.16 -13.81
N LEU A 144 -10.64 -0.17 -13.59
CA LEU A 144 -10.59 1.11 -14.30
C LEU A 144 -9.35 1.93 -13.90
N LEU A 145 -8.42 2.04 -14.84
CA LEU A 145 -7.22 2.86 -14.72
C LEU A 145 -7.25 4.01 -15.73
N THR A 146 -6.67 5.16 -15.39
CA THR A 146 -6.38 6.21 -16.38
C THR A 146 -5.04 6.89 -16.17
N ALA A 147 -4.45 7.39 -17.25
CA ALA A 147 -3.25 8.23 -17.24
C ALA A 147 -3.53 9.54 -17.99
N ASP A 148 -3.07 10.66 -17.42
CA ASP A 148 -3.26 12.01 -17.96
C ASP A 148 -1.99 12.87 -17.86
N ASN A 149 -0.83 12.25 -17.58
CA ASN A 149 0.44 12.92 -17.31
C ASN A 149 1.15 13.49 -18.55
N LEU A 150 0.65 13.21 -19.76
CA LEU A 150 1.27 13.65 -21.01
C LEU A 150 0.53 14.86 -21.58
N LYS A 151 1.05 16.06 -21.29
CA LYS A 151 0.50 17.36 -21.73
C LYS A 151 1.49 18.10 -22.62
N ASN A 152 0.96 18.92 -23.53
CA ASN A 152 1.75 19.81 -24.38
C ASN A 152 2.86 19.06 -25.17
N ILE A 153 2.50 17.94 -25.78
CA ILE A 153 3.40 17.07 -26.53
C ILE A 153 3.48 17.55 -27.99
N SER A 154 4.68 17.88 -28.46
CA SER A 154 4.89 18.39 -29.84
C SER A 154 5.95 17.60 -30.62
N VAL A 155 6.50 16.53 -30.05
CA VAL A 155 7.52 15.69 -30.68
C VAL A 155 7.23 14.21 -30.45
N TYR A 156 7.49 13.40 -31.47
CA TYR A 156 7.48 11.94 -31.34
C TYR A 156 8.63 11.50 -30.43
N ASN A 157 8.31 10.77 -29.37
CA ASN A 157 9.28 10.25 -28.41
C ASN A 157 8.71 9.00 -27.72
N HIS A 158 9.55 8.36 -26.92
CA HIS A 158 9.12 7.39 -25.92
C HIS A 158 8.63 8.13 -24.67
N TYR A 159 7.37 7.90 -24.30
CA TYR A 159 6.76 8.45 -23.10
C TYR A 159 6.31 7.35 -22.12
N THR A 160 6.26 7.70 -20.84
CA THR A 160 5.66 6.84 -19.81
C THR A 160 4.25 7.33 -19.49
N LEU A 161 3.27 6.44 -19.57
CA LEU A 161 1.90 6.66 -19.08
C LEU A 161 1.83 6.24 -17.62
N ASN A 162 1.49 7.17 -16.74
CA ASN A 162 1.34 6.94 -15.29
C ASN A 162 -0.14 6.72 -14.98
N PHE A 163 -0.54 5.46 -14.87
CA PHE A 163 -1.91 5.05 -14.60
C PHE A 163 -2.25 5.09 -13.12
N PHE A 164 -3.42 5.61 -12.82
CA PHE A 164 -4.01 5.63 -11.48
C PHE A 164 -5.35 4.88 -11.49
N HIS A 165 -5.60 4.12 -10.43
CA HIS A 165 -6.90 3.48 -10.25
C HIS A 165 -7.98 4.51 -9.93
N ARG A 166 -9.14 4.37 -10.57
CA ARG A 166 -10.26 5.31 -10.43
C ARG A 166 -11.41 4.76 -9.58
N LEU A 167 -11.36 3.47 -9.27
CA LEU A 167 -12.29 2.78 -8.38
C LEU A 167 -11.64 2.53 -7.01
N ALA A 168 -12.45 2.35 -5.98
CA ALA A 168 -12.02 1.76 -4.72
C ALA A 168 -12.09 0.22 -4.81
N LEU A 169 -11.30 -0.50 -4.01
CA LEU A 169 -11.41 -1.96 -3.88
C LEU A 169 -11.85 -2.32 -2.46
N VAL A 170 -12.92 -3.10 -2.33
CA VAL A 170 -13.26 -3.80 -1.09
C VAL A 170 -12.77 -5.23 -1.18
N GLU A 171 -12.06 -5.69 -0.17
CA GLU A 171 -11.64 -7.08 0.00
C GLU A 171 -12.18 -7.62 1.32
N ILE A 172 -12.78 -8.81 1.30
CA ILE A 172 -13.32 -9.48 2.48
C ILE A 172 -12.68 -10.86 2.58
N ASN A 173 -11.89 -11.05 3.63
CA ASN A 173 -11.26 -12.32 3.98
C ASN A 173 -12.21 -13.14 4.85
N VAL A 174 -12.92 -14.09 4.27
CA VAL A 174 -13.80 -15.01 4.99
C VAL A 174 -12.98 -16.16 5.56
N LYS A 175 -13.17 -16.47 6.84
CA LYS A 175 -12.50 -17.54 7.59
C LYS A 175 -13.51 -18.42 8.31
N ASN A 176 -13.05 -19.59 8.79
CA ASN A 176 -13.85 -20.57 9.53
C ASN A 176 -15.04 -21.11 8.73
N ILE A 177 -14.85 -21.38 7.43
CA ILE A 177 -15.89 -21.99 6.60
C ILE A 177 -16.13 -23.44 7.09
N PRO A 178 -17.36 -23.81 7.49
CA PRO A 178 -17.68 -25.17 7.96
C PRO A 178 -17.32 -26.23 6.94
N ALA A 179 -16.85 -27.40 7.39
CA ALA A 179 -16.32 -28.47 6.54
C ALA A 179 -17.29 -28.86 5.39
N GLU A 180 -18.59 -28.91 5.67
CA GLU A 180 -19.65 -29.20 4.72
C GLU A 180 -19.82 -28.15 3.61
N ALA A 181 -19.34 -26.92 3.84
CA ALA A 181 -19.43 -25.78 2.92
C ALA A 181 -18.11 -25.47 2.19
N GLN A 182 -17.00 -26.13 2.55
CA GLN A 182 -15.66 -25.79 2.06
C GLN A 182 -15.44 -26.04 0.55
N SER A 183 -16.23 -26.91 -0.08
CA SER A 183 -16.19 -27.18 -1.53
C SER A 183 -17.18 -26.33 -2.34
N MET A 184 -18.06 -25.57 -1.66
CA MET A 184 -19.07 -24.74 -2.30
C MET A 184 -18.53 -23.35 -2.63
N THR A 185 -19.13 -22.71 -3.64
CA THR A 185 -18.89 -21.30 -3.97
C THR A 185 -20.01 -20.46 -3.35
N PRO A 186 -19.71 -19.49 -2.46
CA PRO A 186 -20.72 -18.60 -1.92
C PRO A 186 -21.29 -17.66 -2.99
N GLU A 187 -22.58 -17.35 -2.90
CA GLU A 187 -23.15 -16.17 -3.55
C GLU A 187 -22.93 -14.98 -2.61
N VAL A 188 -22.29 -13.92 -3.10
CA VAL A 188 -21.90 -12.77 -2.28
C VAL A 188 -22.44 -11.50 -2.91
N LEU A 189 -23.26 -10.78 -2.15
CA LEU A 189 -23.84 -9.51 -2.56
C LEU A 189 -23.35 -8.39 -1.64
N LEU A 190 -22.78 -7.34 -2.22
CA LEU A 190 -22.51 -6.09 -1.55
C LEU A 190 -23.57 -5.06 -1.96
N LYS A 191 -24.16 -4.36 -1.00
CA LYS A 191 -25.36 -3.53 -1.21
C LYS A 191 -25.12 -2.09 -0.80
N SER A 192 -26.09 -1.23 -1.13
CA SER A 192 -26.14 0.18 -0.75
C SER A 192 -25.10 1.03 -1.47
N LEU A 193 -24.86 0.75 -2.76
CA LEU A 193 -23.92 1.51 -3.59
C LEU A 193 -24.47 1.73 -5.00
N PRO A 194 -24.15 2.87 -5.64
CA PRO A 194 -24.28 2.98 -7.08
C PRO A 194 -23.32 2.00 -7.75
N VAL A 195 -23.82 1.24 -8.73
CA VAL A 195 -23.02 0.28 -9.51
C VAL A 195 -22.88 0.70 -10.96
N GLU A 196 -23.65 1.71 -11.40
CA GLU A 196 -23.62 2.25 -12.75
C GLU A 196 -23.22 3.73 -12.69
N ALA A 197 -22.35 4.18 -13.60
CA ALA A 197 -22.04 5.59 -13.80
C ALA A 197 -21.36 5.79 -15.17
N LYS A 198 -21.19 7.06 -15.55
CA LYS A 198 -20.29 7.43 -16.64
C LYS A 198 -18.98 7.97 -16.10
N TYR A 199 -17.86 7.55 -16.67
CA TYR A 199 -16.55 8.11 -16.37
C TYR A 199 -16.01 8.89 -17.56
N HIS A 200 -15.69 10.17 -17.36
CA HIS A 200 -15.10 11.01 -18.40
C HIS A 200 -13.57 11.03 -18.25
N ILE A 201 -12.87 10.40 -19.20
CA ILE A 201 -11.43 10.18 -19.17
C ILE A 201 -10.65 11.51 -19.12
N PRO A 202 -10.89 12.50 -20.01
CA PRO A 202 -10.06 13.70 -20.05
C PRO A 202 -10.13 14.57 -18.79
N THR A 203 -11.26 14.57 -18.07
CA THR A 203 -11.44 15.38 -16.84
C THR A 203 -11.36 14.56 -15.57
N ASN A 204 -11.11 13.24 -15.66
CA ASN A 204 -11.12 12.30 -14.54
C ASN A 204 -12.32 12.45 -13.60
N SER A 205 -13.53 12.51 -14.16
CA SER A 205 -14.74 12.80 -13.39
C SER A 205 -15.85 11.79 -13.61
N TRP A 206 -16.52 11.42 -12.53
CA TRP A 206 -17.76 10.65 -12.54
C TRP A 206 -18.97 11.53 -12.89
N LYS A 207 -19.85 11.04 -13.77
CA LYS A 207 -21.12 11.65 -14.18
C LYS A 207 -22.23 10.60 -14.14
N GLU A 208 -23.48 11.05 -14.14
CA GLU A 208 -24.67 10.18 -14.27
C GLU A 208 -24.62 8.97 -13.30
N VAL A 209 -24.18 9.21 -12.06
CA VAL A 209 -24.10 8.16 -11.05
C VAL A 209 -25.49 7.62 -10.77
N GLY A 210 -25.67 6.32 -11.02
CA GLY A 210 -26.95 5.63 -10.94
C GLY A 210 -27.48 5.49 -9.51
N GLN A 211 -28.63 4.83 -9.38
CA GLN A 211 -29.22 4.53 -8.08
C GLN A 211 -28.47 3.39 -7.36
N GLU A 212 -28.68 3.29 -6.05
CA GLU A 212 -28.10 2.22 -5.25
C GLU A 212 -28.70 0.86 -5.62
N LYS A 213 -27.82 -0.11 -5.90
CA LYS A 213 -28.17 -1.49 -6.23
C LYS A 213 -27.30 -2.46 -5.42
N SER A 214 -27.46 -3.75 -5.68
CA SER A 214 -26.53 -4.79 -5.19
C SER A 214 -25.53 -5.13 -6.29
N LEU A 215 -24.28 -5.37 -5.91
CA LEU A 215 -23.26 -5.93 -6.79
C LEU A 215 -22.86 -7.34 -6.33
N SER A 216 -22.61 -8.21 -7.29
CA SER A 216 -22.03 -9.53 -7.05
C SER A 216 -20.51 -9.42 -6.91
N MET A 217 -19.95 -9.91 -5.81
CA MET A 217 -18.50 -9.87 -5.57
C MET A 217 -17.79 -11.05 -6.26
N HIS A 218 -16.54 -10.83 -6.68
CA HIS A 218 -15.64 -11.91 -7.09
C HIS A 218 -15.31 -12.79 -5.89
N VAL A 219 -15.14 -14.10 -6.10
CA VAL A 219 -14.82 -15.07 -5.06
C VAL A 219 -13.57 -15.85 -5.46
N GLU A 220 -12.54 -15.77 -4.63
CA GLU A 220 -11.28 -16.50 -4.80
C GLU A 220 -11.03 -17.49 -3.64
N GLY A 221 -10.46 -18.64 -3.97
CA GLY A 221 -10.00 -19.65 -3.02
C GLY A 221 -10.97 -20.82 -2.78
N GLN A 222 -10.50 -21.81 -2.02
CA GLN A 222 -11.24 -23.01 -1.58
C GLN A 222 -10.85 -23.41 -0.14
N GLY A 223 -11.60 -24.30 0.52
CA GLY A 223 -11.30 -24.75 1.89
C GLY A 223 -11.87 -23.86 3.01
N GLU A 224 -11.13 -23.72 4.10
CA GLU A 224 -11.54 -23.02 5.33
C GLU A 224 -11.60 -21.49 5.23
N SER A 225 -11.13 -20.91 4.12
CA SER A 225 -11.11 -19.46 3.89
C SER A 225 -11.41 -19.08 2.44
N ARG A 226 -11.89 -17.86 2.23
CA ARG A 226 -12.13 -17.25 0.90
C ARG A 226 -11.70 -15.79 0.93
N ILE A 227 -11.36 -15.26 -0.25
CA ILE A 227 -11.19 -13.84 -0.47
C ILE A 227 -12.32 -13.39 -1.39
N LEU A 228 -13.07 -12.37 -0.97
CA LEU A 228 -14.15 -11.78 -1.75
C LEU A 228 -13.75 -10.37 -2.15
N THR A 229 -13.84 -10.01 -3.42
CA THR A 229 -13.39 -8.70 -3.90
C THR A 229 -14.44 -7.99 -4.75
N ALA A 230 -14.51 -6.67 -4.61
CA ALA A 230 -15.36 -5.82 -5.44
C ALA A 230 -14.77 -4.43 -5.61
N TYR A 231 -14.72 -3.97 -6.84
CA TYR A 231 -14.50 -2.57 -7.18
C TYR A 231 -15.76 -1.75 -6.92
N LEU A 232 -15.57 -0.54 -6.42
CA LEU A 232 -16.66 0.40 -6.13
C LEU A 232 -16.39 1.74 -6.81
N ILE A 233 -17.47 2.37 -7.29
CA ILE A 233 -17.43 3.80 -7.61
C ILE A 233 -17.11 4.54 -6.30
N PRO A 234 -16.10 5.43 -6.28
CA PRO A 234 -15.74 6.19 -5.08
C PRO A 234 -16.95 6.94 -4.50
N THR A 235 -17.08 6.93 -3.17
CA THR A 235 -18.24 7.53 -2.51
C THR A 235 -18.00 8.99 -2.14
N GLN A 236 -19.05 9.80 -2.18
CA GLN A 236 -19.02 11.14 -1.60
C GLN A 236 -19.41 11.05 -0.12
N GLY A 237 -18.41 11.24 0.76
CA GLY A 237 -18.59 11.12 2.20
C GLY A 237 -18.74 9.68 2.69
N ASN A 238 -19.05 9.56 3.98
CA ASN A 238 -19.12 8.27 4.65
C ASN A 238 -20.33 7.46 4.21
N LYS A 239 -20.08 6.23 3.79
CA LYS A 239 -21.10 5.29 3.32
C LYS A 239 -20.99 3.97 4.09
N GLU A 240 -22.12 3.52 4.63
CA GLU A 240 -22.27 2.21 5.24
C GLU A 240 -22.69 1.19 4.17
N LEU A 241 -22.07 0.01 4.16
CA LEU A 241 -22.37 -1.05 3.19
C LEU A 241 -22.86 -2.30 3.90
N ASP A 242 -23.80 -3.02 3.29
CA ASP A 242 -24.22 -4.34 3.76
C ASP A 242 -23.65 -5.42 2.82
N CYS A 243 -22.97 -6.40 3.38
CA CYS A 243 -22.47 -7.59 2.70
C CYS A 243 -23.32 -8.79 3.12
N GLU A 244 -23.85 -9.53 2.16
CA GLU A 244 -24.59 -10.77 2.36
C GLU A 244 -23.86 -11.93 1.69
N ILE A 245 -23.44 -12.91 2.48
CA ILE A 245 -22.79 -14.14 2.02
C ILE A 245 -23.79 -15.29 2.17
N LYS A 246 -24.24 -15.86 1.06
CA LYS A 246 -25.08 -17.06 1.06
C LYS A 246 -24.22 -18.28 0.76
N LEU A 247 -24.20 -19.24 1.69
CA LEU A 247 -23.38 -20.44 1.60
C LEU A 247 -24.09 -21.61 2.27
N SER A 248 -24.22 -22.74 1.57
CA SER A 248 -24.88 -23.95 2.08
C SER A 248 -26.30 -23.69 2.66
N GLY A 249 -27.10 -22.89 1.96
CA GLY A 249 -28.46 -22.54 2.38
C GLY A 249 -28.57 -21.58 3.57
N LYS A 250 -27.45 -21.15 4.17
CA LYS A 250 -27.38 -20.13 5.21
C LYS A 250 -27.08 -18.75 4.59
N SER A 251 -27.61 -17.69 5.20
CA SER A 251 -27.30 -16.30 4.84
C SER A 251 -26.61 -15.60 6.01
N TYR A 252 -25.39 -15.12 5.78
CA TYR A 252 -24.59 -14.38 6.74
C TYR A 252 -24.58 -12.91 6.33
N LYS A 253 -25.07 -12.03 7.20
CA LYS A 253 -25.16 -10.60 6.93
C LYS A 253 -24.18 -9.83 7.79
N HIS A 254 -23.40 -8.98 7.14
CA HIS A 254 -22.39 -8.16 7.77
C HIS A 254 -22.53 -6.72 7.32
N ARG A 255 -22.25 -5.81 8.25
CA ARG A 255 -22.27 -4.38 8.00
C ARG A 255 -20.84 -3.86 8.02
N LEU A 256 -20.44 -3.24 6.93
CA LEU A 256 -19.16 -2.56 6.81
C LEU A 256 -19.30 -1.14 7.38
N PRO A 257 -18.26 -0.61 8.04
CA PRO A 257 -18.32 0.68 8.73
C PRO A 257 -18.62 1.83 7.77
N ALA A 258 -19.30 2.86 8.28
CA ALA A 258 -19.55 4.09 7.54
C ALA A 258 -18.24 4.89 7.33
N ILE A 259 -17.60 4.69 6.17
CA ILE A 259 -16.34 5.35 5.79
C ILE A 259 -16.46 5.91 4.38
N THR A 260 -15.56 6.83 4.01
CA THR A 260 -15.44 7.29 2.63
C THR A 260 -14.59 6.29 1.84
N TYR A 261 -15.12 5.77 0.74
CA TYR A 261 -14.41 4.86 -0.16
C TYR A 261 -13.76 5.69 -1.28
N GLU A 262 -12.45 5.86 -1.22
CA GLU A 262 -11.68 6.72 -2.10
C GLU A 262 -11.09 5.95 -3.28
N ALA A 263 -10.96 6.63 -4.43
CA ALA A 263 -10.30 6.08 -5.61
C ALA A 263 -8.87 5.61 -5.31
N GLY A 264 -8.49 4.44 -5.83
CA GLY A 264 -7.15 3.86 -5.64
C GLY A 264 -6.87 3.40 -4.21
N LYS A 265 -7.88 3.28 -3.34
CA LYS A 265 -7.72 2.71 -2.00
C LYS A 265 -8.33 1.31 -1.93
N LYS A 266 -7.68 0.44 -1.16
CA LYS A 266 -8.17 -0.89 -0.82
C LYS A 266 -8.65 -0.90 0.62
N TYR A 267 -9.82 -1.48 0.85
CA TYR A 267 -10.45 -1.63 2.15
C TYR A 267 -10.61 -3.12 2.42
N SER A 268 -9.66 -3.69 3.16
CA SER A 268 -9.69 -5.09 3.57
C SER A 268 -10.44 -5.26 4.88
N TYR A 269 -11.30 -6.27 4.91
CA TYR A 269 -12.09 -6.73 6.05
C TYR A 269 -11.84 -8.22 6.29
N THR A 270 -12.04 -8.71 7.51
CA THR A 270 -12.03 -10.15 7.83
C THR A 270 -13.34 -10.57 8.47
N PHE A 271 -14.01 -11.56 7.91
CA PHE A 271 -15.23 -12.16 8.46
C PHE A 271 -14.95 -13.59 8.89
N LYS A 272 -15.28 -13.92 10.14
CA LYS A 272 -15.23 -15.30 10.62
C LYS A 272 -16.64 -15.86 10.58
N LEU A 273 -16.93 -16.81 9.69
CA LEU A 273 -18.21 -17.49 9.69
C LEU A 273 -18.36 -18.30 10.98
N LYS A 274 -19.57 -18.27 11.51
CA LYS A 274 -19.98 -19.06 12.67
C LYS A 274 -20.87 -20.20 12.21
N GLU A 275 -20.99 -21.24 13.04
CA GLU A 275 -21.95 -22.32 12.79
C GLU A 275 -23.39 -21.80 12.76
N ASN A 276 -23.72 -20.84 13.64
CA ASN A 276 -25.00 -20.13 13.67
C ASN A 276 -24.91 -18.72 13.04
N PRO A 277 -25.65 -18.41 11.96
CA PRO A 277 -25.68 -17.10 11.33
C PRO A 277 -26.23 -15.96 12.19
N ASP A 278 -27.03 -16.28 13.22
CA ASP A 278 -27.71 -15.28 14.07
C ASP A 278 -26.84 -14.74 15.23
N ASP A 279 -25.66 -15.34 15.46
CA ASP A 279 -24.74 -14.86 16.48
C ASP A 279 -24.13 -13.51 16.06
N PRO A 280 -23.97 -12.53 16.98
CA PRO A 280 -23.41 -11.23 16.65
C PRO A 280 -22.04 -11.37 15.98
N THR A 281 -21.89 -10.80 14.78
CA THR A 281 -20.62 -10.87 14.06
C THR A 281 -19.59 -10.00 14.78
N PRO A 282 -18.36 -10.47 15.04
CA PRO A 282 -17.26 -9.59 15.41
C PRO A 282 -17.10 -8.46 14.37
N GLU A 283 -16.78 -7.25 14.81
CA GLU A 283 -16.55 -6.13 13.90
C GLU A 283 -15.50 -6.50 12.81
N PRO A 284 -15.69 -6.06 11.56
CA PRO A 284 -14.70 -6.25 10.50
C PRO A 284 -13.31 -5.76 10.93
N ASP A 285 -12.28 -6.59 10.72
CA ASP A 285 -10.88 -6.13 10.86
C ASP A 285 -10.54 -5.17 9.70
N ILE A 286 -10.55 -3.85 9.93
CA ILE A 286 -10.28 -2.81 8.90
C ILE A 286 -8.75 -2.67 8.70
N HIS A 287 -8.21 -2.87 7.49
CA HIS A 287 -6.78 -2.62 7.19
C HIS A 287 -6.58 -1.85 5.88
N PRO A 288 -6.74 -0.51 5.87
CA PRO A 288 -6.64 0.28 4.64
C PRO A 288 -5.20 0.42 4.08
N TYR A 289 -4.18 0.16 4.90
CA TYR A 289 -2.77 0.25 4.49
C TYR A 289 -1.98 -0.97 4.96
N LEU A 290 -0.97 -1.38 4.17
CA LEU A 290 -0.19 -2.60 4.43
C LEU A 290 0.56 -2.55 5.77
N GLU A 291 1.07 -1.37 6.13
CA GLU A 291 1.82 -1.19 7.37
C GLU A 291 0.95 -1.25 8.62
N MET A 292 -0.36 -1.10 8.51
CA MET A 292 -1.20 -1.01 9.69
C MET A 292 -1.21 -2.32 10.48
N PRO A 293 -0.91 -2.28 11.80
CA PRO A 293 -1.21 -3.39 12.68
C PRO A 293 -2.70 -3.73 12.63
N LYS A 294 -3.01 -4.95 13.05
CA LYS A 294 -4.38 -5.40 13.16
C LYS A 294 -5.16 -4.48 14.10
N ILE A 295 -6.16 -3.78 13.55
CA ILE A 295 -7.09 -2.98 14.35
C ILE A 295 -7.95 -3.93 15.18
N VAL A 296 -7.80 -3.84 16.48
CA VAL A 296 -8.70 -4.47 17.45
C VAL A 296 -9.32 -3.32 18.22
N LYS A 297 -10.65 -3.20 18.17
CA LYS A 297 -11.36 -2.20 18.99
C LYS A 297 -11.03 -2.47 20.45
N GLN A 298 -10.43 -1.47 21.10
CA GLN A 298 -9.98 -1.57 22.47
C GLN A 298 -10.50 -0.35 23.22
N GLU A 299 -11.21 -0.58 24.33
CA GLU A 299 -11.71 0.48 25.18
C GLU A 299 -10.55 1.32 25.72
N GLY A 300 -10.70 2.66 25.70
CA GLY A 300 -9.64 3.58 26.11
C GLY A 300 -8.57 3.86 25.05
N PHE A 301 -8.74 3.35 23.81
CA PHE A 301 -7.82 3.64 22.70
C PHE A 301 -8.53 4.39 21.57
N THR A 302 -7.80 5.29 20.92
CA THR A 302 -8.28 6.04 19.75
C THR A 302 -7.35 5.79 18.57
N LEU A 303 -7.90 5.36 17.45
CA LEU A 303 -7.16 5.20 16.20
C LEU A 303 -7.26 6.48 15.37
N ILE A 304 -6.13 7.07 15.00
CA ILE A 304 -6.08 8.32 14.23
C ILE A 304 -5.36 8.10 12.91
N PHE A 305 -5.97 8.60 11.84
CA PHE A 305 -5.40 8.66 10.50
C PHE A 305 -4.94 10.09 10.22
N HIS A 306 -3.64 10.31 10.19
CA HIS A 306 -3.09 11.60 9.79
C HIS A 306 -3.01 11.62 8.26
N ASN A 307 -4.07 12.02 7.57
CA ASN A 307 -4.16 11.99 6.10
C ASN A 307 -4.19 13.40 5.45
N GLU A 308 -3.90 14.45 6.22
CA GLU A 308 -3.94 15.83 5.71
C GLU A 308 -2.98 16.10 4.54
N PRO A 309 -3.32 17.01 3.62
CA PRO A 309 -2.44 17.42 2.53
C PRO A 309 -1.16 18.03 3.09
N LEU A 310 -0.01 17.45 2.76
CA LEU A 310 1.29 17.89 3.27
C LEU A 310 1.96 18.90 2.33
N ASN A 311 1.17 19.83 1.77
CA ASN A 311 1.66 20.87 0.87
C ASN A 311 2.10 22.10 1.68
N ASP A 312 3.23 22.71 1.28
CA ASP A 312 3.51 24.10 1.64
C ASP A 312 2.65 25.01 0.74
N SER A 313 2.14 26.11 1.30
CA SER A 313 1.44 27.19 0.59
C SER A 313 2.14 27.75 -0.67
N ASN A 314 3.41 27.41 -0.90
CA ASN A 314 4.21 27.88 -2.03
C ASN A 314 4.56 26.81 -3.10
N ASP A 315 4.22 25.53 -2.91
CA ASP A 315 4.48 24.49 -3.90
C ASP A 315 3.19 24.02 -4.58
N SER A 316 3.21 23.97 -5.91
CA SER A 316 2.15 23.46 -6.78
C SER A 316 1.64 22.09 -6.30
N PRO A 317 0.34 21.76 -6.45
CA PRO A 317 -0.25 20.55 -5.88
C PRO A 317 0.14 19.30 -6.69
N GLU A 318 1.37 18.80 -6.54
CA GLU A 318 1.81 17.63 -7.31
C GLU A 318 1.28 16.30 -6.78
N ASN A 319 0.73 16.21 -5.56
CA ASN A 319 -0.04 15.03 -5.14
C ASN A 319 -0.89 15.29 -3.87
N PRO A 320 -2.19 15.59 -3.96
CA PRO A 320 -3.02 15.91 -2.79
C PRO A 320 -3.27 14.73 -1.82
N ASN A 321 -2.91 13.48 -2.17
CA ASN A 321 -3.35 12.27 -1.46
C ASN A 321 -2.20 11.35 -0.97
N VAL A 322 -1.06 11.92 -0.58
CA VAL A 322 0.08 11.13 -0.06
C VAL A 322 -0.20 10.66 1.38
N ARG A 323 -0.19 9.35 1.57
CA ARG A 323 -0.38 8.67 2.86
C ARG A 323 0.66 9.10 3.92
N ASN A 324 0.28 9.82 4.99
CA ASN A 324 1.27 10.22 6.01
C ASN A 324 1.58 9.09 7.03
N TYR A 325 0.80 8.98 8.10
CA TYR A 325 0.95 7.94 9.12
C TYR A 325 -0.35 7.74 9.91
N THR A 326 -0.47 6.61 10.59
CA THR A 326 -1.63 6.26 11.43
C THR A 326 -1.09 5.81 12.78
N TYR A 327 -1.79 6.12 13.85
CA TYR A 327 -1.36 5.70 15.18
C TYR A 327 -2.53 5.25 16.05
N LEU A 328 -2.24 4.36 17.00
CA LEU A 328 -3.17 3.96 18.05
C LEU A 328 -2.78 4.65 19.35
N TYR A 329 -3.60 5.61 19.74
CA TYR A 329 -3.43 6.43 20.93
C TYR A 329 -4.04 5.75 22.15
N ASP A 330 -3.25 5.55 23.19
CA ASP A 330 -3.72 5.14 24.51
C ASP A 330 -4.10 6.38 25.32
N VAL A 331 -5.39 6.56 25.58
CA VAL A 331 -5.93 7.75 26.25
C VAL A 331 -5.48 7.81 27.71
N ALA A 332 -5.39 6.66 28.39
CA ALA A 332 -4.99 6.62 29.80
C ALA A 332 -3.50 6.96 29.97
N ASN A 333 -2.67 6.44 29.08
CA ASN A 333 -1.22 6.66 29.10
C ASN A 333 -0.78 7.91 28.31
N LYS A 334 -1.71 8.60 27.65
CA LYS A 334 -1.48 9.79 26.82
C LYS A 334 -0.37 9.64 25.78
N MET A 335 -0.23 8.45 25.20
CA MET A 335 0.83 8.13 24.23
C MET A 335 0.35 7.16 23.15
N SER A 336 0.98 7.19 21.98
CA SER A 336 0.74 6.17 20.96
C SER A 336 1.44 4.85 21.29
N ARG A 337 0.74 3.73 21.19
CA ARG A 337 1.32 2.37 21.34
C ARG A 337 2.07 1.94 20.09
N TRP A 338 1.59 2.39 18.95
CA TRP A 338 2.27 2.26 17.67
C TRP A 338 1.92 3.44 16.76
N VAL A 339 2.86 3.73 15.86
CA VAL A 339 2.74 4.65 14.73
C VAL A 339 3.17 3.87 13.48
N ALA A 340 2.28 3.74 12.52
CA ALA A 340 2.45 2.99 11.29
C ALA A 340 2.52 3.95 10.10
N TYR A 341 3.56 3.83 9.29
CA TYR A 341 3.82 4.73 8.16
C TYR A 341 4.58 4.07 7.01
N PRO A 342 4.33 4.49 5.75
CA PRO A 342 5.24 4.20 4.64
C PRO A 342 6.49 5.11 4.73
N LEU A 343 7.63 4.57 4.32
CA LEU A 343 8.87 5.31 4.15
C LEU A 343 9.33 5.16 2.71
N HIS A 344 9.44 6.31 2.03
CA HIS A 344 9.70 6.44 0.61
C HIS A 344 10.37 7.81 0.34
N HIS A 345 11.02 7.97 -0.81
CA HIS A 345 11.70 9.23 -1.15
C HIS A 345 10.74 10.43 -1.23
N CYS A 346 9.44 10.20 -1.48
CA CYS A 346 8.44 11.27 -1.52
C CYS A 346 8.20 11.97 -0.17
N TYR A 347 8.68 11.41 0.94
CA TYR A 347 8.62 12.01 2.29
C TYR A 347 9.92 12.73 2.69
N ILE A 348 10.99 12.56 1.90
CA ILE A 348 12.34 12.99 2.23
C ILE A 348 12.73 14.20 1.38
N GLY A 349 13.34 15.17 2.01
CA GLY A 349 13.94 16.33 1.36
C GLY A 349 15.09 16.88 2.18
N ASN A 350 15.27 18.21 2.13
CA ASN A 350 16.34 18.91 2.83
C ASN A 350 15.79 19.97 3.80
N TYR A 351 14.52 19.85 4.22
CA TYR A 351 13.93 20.81 5.14
C TYR A 351 14.49 20.63 6.55
N ASP A 352 14.96 21.74 7.13
CA ASP A 352 15.47 21.76 8.49
C ASP A 352 14.33 21.71 9.51
N ARG A 353 14.49 20.88 10.53
CA ARG A 353 13.52 20.74 11.62
C ARG A 353 13.40 22.05 12.42
N GLU A 354 12.17 22.53 12.61
CA GLU A 354 11.91 23.80 13.30
C GLU A 354 11.57 23.71 14.81
N ASP A 355 11.61 22.51 15.41
CA ASP A 355 11.34 22.31 16.85
C ASP A 355 10.02 22.93 17.37
N LYS A 356 9.00 23.02 16.50
CA LYS A 356 7.65 23.54 16.79
C LYS A 356 6.73 22.47 17.39
N TRP A 357 7.03 22.07 18.63
CA TRP A 357 6.26 21.06 19.36
C TRP A 357 4.86 21.53 19.75
N HIS A 358 3.85 20.70 19.50
CA HIS A 358 2.44 21.05 19.72
C HIS A 358 1.60 19.81 20.10
N LYS A 359 0.35 20.06 20.52
CA LYS A 359 -0.65 19.01 20.69
C LYS A 359 -1.26 18.66 19.34
N ASP A 360 -1.63 17.41 19.15
CA ASP A 360 -2.24 16.91 17.92
C ASP A 360 -3.69 17.41 17.80
N SER A 361 -4.04 18.05 16.67
CA SER A 361 -5.37 18.61 16.41
C SER A 361 -6.45 17.55 16.17
N PHE A 362 -6.07 16.29 15.90
CA PHE A 362 -6.99 15.17 15.74
C PHE A 362 -7.46 14.58 17.08
N LEU A 363 -6.92 15.05 18.20
CA LEU A 363 -7.25 14.58 19.55
C LEU A 363 -7.74 15.75 20.42
N PRO A 364 -8.66 15.51 21.37
CA PRO A 364 -9.00 16.48 22.41
C PRO A 364 -7.76 16.95 23.19
N GLU A 365 -7.77 18.19 23.66
CA GLU A 365 -6.59 18.83 24.24
C GLU A 365 -6.23 18.28 25.64
N GLU A 366 -7.25 17.85 26.38
CA GLU A 366 -7.22 17.38 27.76
C GLU A 366 -6.60 15.99 27.92
N ILE A 367 -6.66 15.18 26.85
CA ILE A 367 -6.11 13.83 26.85
C ILE A 367 -4.64 13.79 26.42
N GLN A 368 -4.01 14.94 26.19
CA GLN A 368 -2.65 15.05 25.65
C GLN A 368 -1.67 15.68 26.65
N VAL A 369 -0.40 15.27 26.60
CA VAL A 369 0.69 15.81 27.42
C VAL A 369 1.21 17.15 26.89
N ASN A 370 1.66 18.04 27.78
CA ASN A 370 2.30 19.29 27.40
C ASN A 370 3.81 19.11 27.21
N ILE A 371 4.25 19.20 25.96
CA ILE A 371 5.63 18.94 25.53
C ILE A 371 6.36 20.18 24.98
N LYS A 372 6.01 21.38 25.49
CA LYS A 372 6.73 22.63 25.14
C LYS A 372 8.25 22.51 25.38
N ARG A 373 8.66 21.70 26.36
CA ARG A 373 10.06 21.30 26.64
C ARG A 373 10.13 19.77 26.84
N GLY A 374 11.34 19.24 27.06
CA GLY A 374 11.54 17.84 27.47
C GLY A 374 10.83 17.48 28.78
N TYR A 375 10.79 16.19 29.10
CA TYR A 375 10.14 15.69 30.30
C TYR A 375 11.10 15.72 31.49
N SER A 376 10.54 15.82 32.69
CA SER A 376 11.28 15.81 33.95
C SER A 376 11.04 14.50 34.72
N SER A 377 11.98 14.06 35.55
CA SER A 377 11.74 12.98 36.51
C SER A 377 12.60 13.12 37.77
N PRO A 378 12.14 12.67 38.94
CA PRO A 378 12.95 12.51 40.14
C PRO A 378 13.64 11.13 40.23
N PRO A 379 14.93 11.03 40.63
CA PRO A 379 15.90 12.12 40.72
C PRO A 379 16.18 12.71 39.34
N LYS A 380 16.62 13.98 39.29
CA LYS A 380 16.72 14.81 38.07
C LYS A 380 17.38 14.07 36.88
N ARG A 381 16.55 13.46 36.03
CA ARG A 381 16.93 12.81 34.77
C ARG A 381 16.46 13.67 33.60
N VAL A 382 17.23 13.64 32.51
CA VAL A 382 16.90 14.35 31.27
C VAL A 382 16.22 13.36 30.33
N TYR A 383 14.94 13.60 30.07
CA TYR A 383 14.17 12.90 29.06
C TYR A 383 13.89 13.84 27.89
N ASP A 384 14.27 13.40 26.71
CA ASP A 384 13.96 14.07 25.46
C ASP A 384 12.48 13.87 25.10
N ARG A 385 12.02 14.70 24.17
CA ARG A 385 10.82 14.45 23.38
C ARG A 385 11.16 13.41 22.31
N GLY A 386 11.14 12.14 22.72
CA GLY A 386 11.52 11.01 21.87
C GLY A 386 10.46 10.78 20.81
N HIS A 387 10.81 11.00 19.55
CA HIS A 387 9.93 10.72 18.43
C HIS A 387 9.68 9.22 18.30
N GLN A 388 8.45 8.85 17.97
CA GLN A 388 8.16 7.51 17.47
C GLN A 388 8.46 7.46 15.95
N LEU A 389 7.71 8.23 15.14
CA LEU A 389 8.06 8.56 13.76
C LEU A 389 9.06 9.72 13.75
N PRO A 390 10.33 9.52 13.35
CA PRO A 390 11.32 10.57 13.40
C PRO A 390 11.07 11.67 12.35
N ALA A 391 11.34 12.92 12.72
CA ALA A 391 11.23 14.07 11.82
C ALA A 391 12.08 13.94 10.55
N ALA A 392 13.22 13.23 10.62
CA ALA A 392 14.07 12.97 9.46
C ALA A 392 13.44 12.01 8.43
N ASP A 393 12.37 11.29 8.79
CA ASP A 393 11.57 10.48 7.86
C ASP A 393 10.45 11.30 7.20
N ARG A 394 10.30 12.58 7.57
CA ARG A 394 9.28 13.53 7.11
C ARG A 394 9.86 14.94 6.93
N ASN A 395 10.97 15.06 6.21
CA ASN A 395 11.70 16.33 6.06
C ASN A 395 11.63 16.93 4.64
N LYS A 396 10.57 16.59 3.88
CA LYS A 396 10.36 17.17 2.55
C LYS A 396 10.10 18.68 2.59
N ASN A 397 9.20 19.12 3.47
CA ASN A 397 8.86 20.53 3.68
C ASN A 397 8.38 20.76 5.13
N ALA A 398 7.98 22.00 5.42
CA ALA A 398 7.49 22.43 6.72
C ALA A 398 6.30 21.60 7.22
N ALA A 399 5.31 21.31 6.37
CA ALA A 399 4.11 20.57 6.75
C ALA A 399 4.44 19.12 7.13
N TYR A 400 5.28 18.43 6.34
CA TYR A 400 5.77 17.08 6.68
C TYR A 400 6.49 17.10 8.04
N SER A 401 7.43 18.03 8.23
CA SER A 401 8.24 18.08 9.45
C SER A 401 7.40 18.45 10.67
N HIS A 402 6.45 19.37 10.51
CA HIS A 402 5.52 19.77 11.56
C HIS A 402 4.65 18.60 12.00
N SER A 403 4.15 17.77 11.06
CA SER A 403 3.29 16.62 11.41
C SER A 403 3.92 15.66 12.42
N THR A 404 5.25 15.54 12.48
CA THR A 404 5.91 14.64 13.44
C THR A 404 6.13 15.27 14.82
N MET A 405 5.89 16.58 14.99
CA MET A 405 6.16 17.35 16.23
C MET A 405 4.99 17.33 17.23
N THR A 406 4.07 16.37 17.11
CA THR A 406 2.90 16.26 17.98
C THR A 406 3.22 15.48 19.27
N SER A 407 2.49 15.78 20.35
CA SER A 407 2.52 14.97 21.59
C SER A 407 2.07 13.53 21.36
N ALA A 408 1.20 13.27 20.39
CA ALA A 408 0.78 11.90 20.06
C ALA A 408 1.93 11.06 19.48
N ASN A 409 2.89 11.68 18.79
CA ASN A 409 4.06 11.02 18.21
C ASN A 409 5.31 11.04 19.12
N CYS A 410 5.15 11.37 20.41
CA CYS A 410 6.26 11.59 21.32
C CYS A 410 6.07 10.87 22.67
N THR A 411 7.16 10.36 23.24
CA THR A 411 7.19 9.81 24.60
C THR A 411 8.43 10.28 25.38
N PRO A 412 8.42 10.22 26.72
CA PRO A 412 9.63 10.43 27.52
C PRO A 412 10.71 9.41 27.15
N GLN A 413 11.76 9.84 26.47
CA GLN A 413 12.86 8.97 26.05
C GLN A 413 14.18 9.48 26.61
N TRP A 414 14.95 8.61 27.27
CA TRP A 414 16.21 9.01 27.89
C TRP A 414 17.16 9.55 26.81
N SER A 415 17.72 10.75 27.02
CA SER A 415 18.53 11.43 26.00
C SER A 415 19.68 10.60 25.43
N THR A 416 20.37 9.79 26.24
CA THR A 416 21.44 8.90 25.75
C THR A 416 20.93 7.74 24.91
N PHE A 417 19.71 7.27 25.17
CA PHE A 417 19.04 6.26 24.35
C PHE A 417 18.57 6.88 23.02
N ASN A 418 17.87 8.02 23.09
CA ASN A 418 17.33 8.75 21.95
C ASN A 418 18.42 9.16 20.96
N GLN A 419 19.44 9.87 21.45
CA GLN A 419 20.53 10.42 20.63
C GLN A 419 21.61 9.38 20.31
N GLY A 420 21.52 8.19 20.90
CA GLY A 420 22.46 7.09 20.70
C GLY A 420 21.87 5.98 19.86
N ILE A 421 21.53 4.86 20.50
CA ILE A 421 21.14 3.63 19.82
C ILE A 421 19.85 3.78 19.00
N TRP A 422 18.90 4.59 19.45
CA TRP A 422 17.64 4.81 18.75
C TRP A 422 17.86 5.60 17.46
N GLN A 423 18.58 6.73 17.51
CA GLN A 423 18.98 7.47 16.31
C GLN A 423 19.78 6.59 15.33
N ASN A 424 20.65 5.72 15.82
CA ASN A 424 21.41 4.79 14.96
C ASN A 424 20.48 3.81 14.24
N LEU A 425 19.47 3.28 14.92
CA LEU A 425 18.44 2.43 14.31
C LEU A 425 17.62 3.21 13.27
N GLU A 426 17.23 4.46 13.55
CA GLU A 426 16.50 5.30 12.60
C GLU A 426 17.33 5.58 11.32
N LYS A 427 18.63 5.85 11.47
CA LYS A 427 19.55 5.99 10.33
C LYS A 427 19.62 4.70 9.51
N TYR A 428 19.67 3.54 10.16
CA TYR A 428 19.65 2.25 9.47
C TYR A 428 18.36 2.04 8.68
N VAL A 429 17.19 2.27 9.30
CA VAL A 429 15.88 2.12 8.64
C VAL A 429 15.78 3.00 7.39
N ARG A 430 16.22 4.26 7.46
CA ARG A 430 16.23 5.16 6.32
C ARG A 430 17.26 4.75 5.25
N GLY A 431 18.41 4.22 5.65
CA GLY A 431 19.40 3.63 4.73
C GLY A 431 18.86 2.40 3.98
N VAL A 432 18.03 1.58 4.65
CA VAL A 432 17.31 0.46 4.02
C VAL A 432 16.32 0.98 3.00
N MET A 433 15.52 2.01 3.31
CA MET A 433 14.62 2.63 2.34
C MET A 433 15.39 3.15 1.11
N ASN A 434 16.48 3.90 1.30
CA ASN A 434 17.29 4.40 0.17
C ASN A 434 17.78 3.27 -0.75
N THR A 435 18.18 2.14 -0.17
CA THR A 435 18.58 0.94 -0.92
C THR A 435 17.43 0.36 -1.74
N ILE A 436 16.23 0.29 -1.13
CA ILE A 436 15.03 -0.25 -1.78
C ILE A 436 14.58 0.65 -2.93
N SER A 437 14.47 1.96 -2.70
CA SER A 437 14.01 2.91 -3.72
C SER A 437 14.99 3.07 -4.89
N SER A 438 16.26 2.74 -4.70
CA SER A 438 17.27 2.78 -5.78
C SER A 438 17.32 1.48 -6.60
N ALA A 439 16.60 0.42 -6.19
CA ALA A 439 16.63 -0.87 -6.86
C ALA A 439 15.68 -0.87 -8.07
N PRO A 440 16.05 -1.47 -9.22
CA PRO A 440 15.22 -1.51 -10.43
C PRO A 440 14.13 -2.59 -10.32
N THR A 441 13.44 -2.66 -9.18
CA THR A 441 12.51 -3.73 -8.81
C THR A 441 11.05 -3.35 -8.99
N GLY A 442 10.77 -2.05 -9.16
CA GLY A 442 9.41 -1.50 -9.15
C GLY A 442 8.75 -1.50 -7.77
N TYR A 443 9.50 -1.74 -6.69
CA TYR A 443 9.02 -1.63 -5.31
C TYR A 443 9.97 -0.73 -4.53
N ASP A 444 9.51 0.47 -4.19
CA ASP A 444 10.35 1.53 -3.63
C ASP A 444 10.06 1.86 -2.15
N THR A 445 8.96 1.32 -1.61
CA THR A 445 8.43 1.68 -0.31
C THR A 445 8.80 0.68 0.78
N LEU A 446 9.33 1.19 1.89
CA LEU A 446 9.54 0.45 3.14
C LEU A 446 8.36 0.70 4.09
N TYR A 447 7.72 -0.35 4.56
CA TYR A 447 6.60 -0.26 5.50
C TYR A 447 7.13 -0.35 6.93
N VAL A 448 6.81 0.65 7.76
CA VAL A 448 7.35 0.77 9.11
C VAL A 448 6.22 0.87 10.12
N VAL A 449 6.31 0.08 11.18
CA VAL A 449 5.54 0.29 12.41
C VAL A 449 6.52 0.49 13.54
N THR A 450 6.51 1.67 14.13
CA THR A 450 7.31 1.99 15.32
C THR A 450 6.38 2.05 16.53
N GLY A 451 6.90 1.80 17.72
CA GLY A 451 6.06 1.88 18.91
C GLY A 451 6.85 1.96 20.21
N ALA A 452 6.11 2.25 21.27
CA ALA A 452 6.60 2.36 22.63
C ALA A 452 5.58 1.72 23.57
N MET A 453 6.05 0.93 24.53
CA MET A 453 5.18 0.19 25.45
C MET A 453 5.52 0.55 26.90
N PRO A 454 4.59 1.16 27.67
CA PRO A 454 4.77 1.40 29.10
C PRO A 454 4.93 0.12 29.92
N GLU A 455 4.22 -0.95 29.58
CA GLU A 455 4.32 -2.22 30.31
C GLU A 455 5.49 -3.06 29.81
N PRO A 456 6.22 -3.77 30.69
CA PRO A 456 7.22 -4.74 30.29
C PRO A 456 6.56 -5.97 29.64
N TYR A 457 7.24 -6.58 28.67
CA TYR A 457 6.83 -7.88 28.12
C TYR A 457 7.28 -9.04 29.04
N ALA A 458 6.65 -10.21 28.88
CA ALA A 458 6.98 -11.39 29.67
C ALA A 458 8.46 -11.78 29.55
N GLY A 459 9.15 -11.94 30.68
CA GLY A 459 10.57 -12.27 30.73
C GLY A 459 11.52 -11.08 30.48
N MET A 460 10.99 -9.85 30.42
CA MET A 460 11.82 -8.65 30.44
C MET A 460 12.34 -8.39 31.86
N GLU A 461 13.65 -8.13 31.97
CA GLU A 461 14.26 -7.72 33.24
C GLU A 461 13.64 -6.42 33.76
N PRO A 462 13.26 -6.35 35.04
CA PRO A 462 12.74 -5.13 35.65
C PRO A 462 13.72 -3.97 35.48
N SER A 463 13.19 -2.82 35.08
CA SER A 463 13.98 -1.60 35.05
C SER A 463 14.11 -1.04 36.48
N PRO A 464 15.32 -0.65 36.93
CA PRO A 464 15.50 0.00 38.23
C PRO A 464 14.98 1.45 38.23
N GLU A 465 14.55 1.96 37.08
CA GLU A 465 14.09 3.34 36.91
C GLU A 465 12.58 3.46 37.06
N LEU A 466 12.13 4.58 37.63
CA LEU A 466 10.70 4.86 37.80
C LEU A 466 9.95 4.72 36.46
N PRO A 467 8.74 4.14 36.45
CA PRO A 467 7.96 3.95 35.23
C PRO A 467 7.30 5.24 34.72
N VAL A 468 7.59 6.39 35.34
CA VAL A 468 6.91 7.67 35.10
C VAL A 468 7.93 8.80 34.95
N ALA A 469 7.67 9.68 34.01
CA ALA A 469 8.23 11.02 33.89
C ALA A 469 7.08 12.05 34.01
N TYR A 470 7.40 13.34 34.00
CA TYR A 470 6.44 14.42 34.16
C TYR A 470 6.56 15.40 33.01
N ASP A 471 5.42 15.78 32.45
CA ASP A 471 5.33 16.78 31.40
C ASP A 471 5.54 18.21 31.92
N ASN A 472 5.32 19.21 31.07
CA ASN A 472 5.58 20.61 31.41
C ASN A 472 4.53 21.21 32.37
N ASP A 473 3.40 20.54 32.58
CA ASP A 473 2.36 20.90 33.55
C ASP A 473 2.39 20.01 34.80
N GLN A 474 3.46 19.23 34.97
CA GLN A 474 3.65 18.26 36.06
C GLN A 474 2.62 17.12 36.07
N GLN A 475 2.03 16.81 34.91
CA GLN A 475 1.22 15.61 34.75
C GLN A 475 2.13 14.41 34.50
N GLU A 476 1.74 13.25 35.03
CA GLU A 476 2.43 12.00 34.78
C GLU A 476 2.38 11.64 33.30
N ALA A 477 3.55 11.32 32.75
CA ALA A 477 3.75 10.78 31.42
C ALA A 477 4.51 9.46 31.57
N PRO A 478 3.95 8.33 31.14
CA PRO A 478 4.59 7.04 31.33
C PRO A 478 5.92 6.99 30.59
N ARG A 479 6.93 6.48 31.28
CA ARG A 479 8.21 6.13 30.68
C ARG A 479 8.06 4.75 30.04
N PRO A 480 8.22 4.61 28.72
CA PRO A 480 8.12 3.30 28.08
C PRO A 480 9.13 2.31 28.68
N ALA A 481 8.71 1.07 28.91
CA ALA A 481 9.58 -0.03 29.27
C ALA A 481 10.47 -0.44 28.08
N TYR A 482 9.94 -0.40 26.86
CA TYR A 482 10.68 -0.70 25.64
C TYR A 482 10.16 0.05 24.43
N TYR A 483 11.01 0.14 23.41
CA TYR A 483 10.69 0.68 22.09
C TYR A 483 10.90 -0.39 21.03
N TYR A 484 10.14 -0.30 19.94
CA TYR A 484 10.26 -1.25 18.84
C TYR A 484 10.06 -0.62 17.47
N LYS A 485 10.57 -1.30 16.44
CA LYS A 485 10.26 -1.04 15.03
C LYS A 485 10.05 -2.38 14.32
N ALA A 486 8.91 -2.57 13.68
CA ALA A 486 8.62 -3.65 12.73
C ALA A 486 8.74 -3.09 11.30
N LEU A 487 9.39 -3.84 10.42
CA LEU A 487 9.69 -3.46 9.05
C LEU A 487 9.16 -4.53 8.10
N ALA A 488 8.59 -4.11 6.98
CA ALA A 488 8.22 -4.99 5.87
C ALA A 488 8.60 -4.36 4.54
N ARG A 489 9.05 -5.20 3.59
CA ARG A 489 9.25 -4.79 2.20
C ARG A 489 8.81 -5.88 1.25
N ARG A 490 8.32 -5.47 0.08
CA ARG A 490 8.00 -6.37 -1.03
C ARG A 490 9.25 -6.66 -1.86
N LEU A 491 9.35 -7.87 -2.38
CA LEU A 491 10.44 -8.33 -3.22
C LEU A 491 9.98 -8.44 -4.68
N PRO A 492 10.91 -8.40 -5.67
CA PRO A 492 10.60 -8.51 -7.10
C PRO A 492 9.64 -9.66 -7.45
N ASN A 493 9.81 -10.81 -6.79
CA ASN A 493 8.99 -12.00 -6.99
C ASN A 493 7.60 -11.95 -6.31
N GLY A 494 7.17 -10.78 -5.83
CA GLY A 494 5.89 -10.57 -5.15
C GLY A 494 5.84 -11.02 -3.69
N THR A 495 6.87 -11.71 -3.18
CA THR A 495 6.93 -12.15 -1.76
C THR A 495 7.38 -11.03 -0.83
N PHE A 496 7.26 -11.26 0.48
CA PHE A 496 7.64 -10.29 1.51
C PHE A 496 8.85 -10.72 2.30
N ARG A 497 9.62 -9.72 2.73
CA ARG A 497 10.59 -9.84 3.82
C ARG A 497 10.07 -8.99 4.98
N THR A 498 10.08 -9.53 6.21
CA THR A 498 9.84 -8.77 7.46
C THR A 498 10.99 -8.90 8.48
N LEU A 499 11.18 -7.86 9.30
CA LEU A 499 12.19 -7.80 10.38
C LEU A 499 11.66 -6.90 11.50
N ALA A 500 12.03 -7.17 12.75
CA ALA A 500 11.72 -6.28 13.86
C ALA A 500 12.95 -5.98 14.73
N PHE A 501 12.88 -4.89 15.46
CA PHE A 501 13.82 -4.51 16.52
C PHE A 501 13.04 -4.24 17.79
N CYS A 502 13.50 -4.75 18.93
CA CYS A 502 12.87 -4.54 20.23
C CYS A 502 13.93 -4.20 21.28
N LEU A 503 13.99 -2.92 21.68
CA LEU A 503 15.03 -2.38 22.54
C LEU A 503 14.46 -2.06 23.93
N PRO A 504 15.00 -2.63 25.02
CA PRO A 504 14.61 -2.24 26.37
C PRO A 504 15.02 -0.78 26.63
N HIS A 505 14.14 0.03 27.19
CA HIS A 505 14.40 1.43 27.50
C HIS A 505 15.23 1.55 28.79
N LYS A 506 16.54 1.35 28.64
CA LYS A 506 17.56 1.47 29.68
C LYS A 506 18.83 2.05 29.08
N ASP A 507 19.87 2.23 29.90
CA ASP A 507 21.17 2.66 29.38
C ASP A 507 21.78 1.56 28.49
N LEU A 508 21.88 1.86 27.19
CA LEU A 508 22.45 0.99 26.16
C LEU A 508 23.70 1.60 25.53
N LYS A 509 24.38 2.53 26.23
CA LYS A 509 25.58 3.20 25.72
C LYS A 509 26.62 2.19 25.23
N GLY A 510 27.10 2.38 24.00
CA GLY A 510 28.10 1.52 23.35
C GLY A 510 27.55 0.22 22.76
N GLN A 511 26.27 -0.10 22.97
CA GLN A 511 25.63 -1.25 22.33
C GLN A 511 25.16 -0.92 20.91
N LYS A 512 24.95 -1.97 20.12
CA LYS A 512 24.59 -1.92 18.70
C LYS A 512 23.14 -2.37 18.51
N TYR A 513 22.36 -1.65 17.70
CA TYR A 513 20.93 -1.94 17.51
C TYR A 513 20.71 -3.32 16.87
N GLU A 514 21.69 -3.81 16.12
CA GLU A 514 21.71 -5.12 15.47
C GLU A 514 21.52 -6.27 16.47
N GLY A 515 22.02 -6.11 17.70
CA GLY A 515 21.86 -7.11 18.78
C GLY A 515 20.43 -7.22 19.33
N TYR A 516 19.53 -6.33 18.91
CA TYR A 516 18.13 -6.28 19.32
C TYR A 516 17.17 -6.65 18.18
N ALA A 517 17.69 -7.16 17.07
CA ALA A 517 16.89 -7.69 15.98
C ALA A 517 16.14 -8.96 16.43
N ILE A 518 14.84 -9.00 16.15
CA ILE A 518 13.95 -10.13 16.42
C ILE A 518 13.04 -10.37 15.20
N SER A 519 12.32 -11.49 15.21
CA SER A 519 11.30 -11.72 14.20
C SER A 519 10.05 -10.88 14.48
N VAL A 520 9.25 -10.59 13.45
CA VAL A 520 7.95 -9.93 13.67
C VAL A 520 7.04 -10.81 14.51
N GLU A 521 7.06 -12.13 14.31
CA GLU A 521 6.30 -13.09 15.12
C GLU A 521 6.65 -12.98 16.63
N GLU A 522 7.93 -12.79 16.96
CA GLU A 522 8.35 -12.59 18.35
C GLU A 522 7.91 -11.22 18.89
N LEU A 523 7.93 -10.18 18.06
CA LEU A 523 7.42 -8.87 18.45
C LEU A 523 5.90 -8.91 18.71
N GLU A 524 5.14 -9.65 17.90
CA GLU A 524 3.70 -9.88 18.09
C GLU A 524 3.44 -10.54 19.46
N LYS A 525 4.25 -11.53 19.86
CA LYS A 525 4.16 -12.16 21.20
C LYS A 525 4.43 -11.19 22.34
N ARG A 526 5.38 -10.26 22.18
CA ARG A 526 5.77 -9.29 23.24
C ARG A 526 4.78 -8.16 23.42
N THR A 527 4.21 -7.69 22.31
CA THR A 527 3.34 -6.51 22.30
C THR A 527 1.86 -6.86 22.39
N GLY A 528 1.47 -8.07 21.98
CA GLY A 528 0.07 -8.47 21.82
C GLY A 528 -0.58 -7.95 20.53
N TYR A 529 0.11 -7.13 19.74
CA TYR A 529 -0.39 -6.67 18.44
C TYR A 529 -0.05 -7.67 17.34
N THR A 530 -0.87 -7.71 16.29
CA THR A 530 -0.53 -8.41 15.03
C THR A 530 -0.02 -7.37 14.03
N PHE A 531 1.23 -7.47 13.59
CA PHE A 531 1.83 -6.51 12.64
C PHE A 531 1.73 -7.04 11.21
N PHE A 532 1.53 -6.17 10.22
CA PHE A 532 1.40 -6.57 8.82
C PHE A 532 0.42 -7.75 8.61
N PRO A 533 -0.86 -7.62 9.01
CA PRO A 533 -1.83 -8.72 9.00
C PRO A 533 -2.08 -9.29 7.59
N GLN A 534 -1.79 -8.51 6.53
CA GLN A 534 -1.90 -8.93 5.14
C GLN A 534 -0.68 -9.76 4.65
N ILE A 535 0.40 -9.85 5.44
CA ILE A 535 1.59 -10.65 5.10
C ILE A 535 1.47 -12.05 5.71
N PRO A 536 1.59 -13.13 4.92
CA PRO A 536 1.54 -14.49 5.44
C PRO A 536 2.59 -14.75 6.55
N ASN A 537 2.18 -15.45 7.63
CA ASN A 537 3.01 -15.67 8.83
C ASN A 537 4.37 -16.32 8.54
N GLN A 538 4.51 -17.10 7.46
CA GLN A 538 5.80 -17.68 7.07
C GLN A 538 6.89 -16.63 6.84
N TYR A 539 6.52 -15.42 6.39
CA TYR A 539 7.45 -14.31 6.16
C TYR A 539 7.75 -13.50 7.43
N LYS A 540 7.07 -13.79 8.55
CA LYS A 540 7.21 -13.10 9.85
C LYS A 540 8.19 -13.74 10.82
N ARG A 541 8.78 -14.88 10.44
CA ARG A 541 9.62 -15.71 11.33
C ARG A 541 11.12 -15.44 11.22
N SER A 542 11.56 -14.69 10.22
CA SER A 542 12.98 -14.43 10.01
C SER A 542 13.57 -13.51 11.08
N THR A 543 14.80 -13.81 11.50
CA THR A 543 15.63 -12.97 12.39
C THR A 543 16.91 -12.49 11.69
N GLN A 544 17.09 -12.82 10.40
CA GLN A 544 18.37 -12.66 9.72
C GLN A 544 18.57 -11.25 9.14
N LEU A 545 19.17 -10.37 9.94
CA LEU A 545 19.55 -9.01 9.53
C LEU A 545 20.45 -8.98 8.27
N ASN A 546 21.39 -9.93 8.14
CA ASN A 546 22.30 -9.96 6.99
C ASN A 546 21.60 -10.35 5.68
N ALA A 547 20.54 -11.16 5.77
CA ALA A 547 19.69 -11.49 4.63
C ALA A 547 18.69 -10.36 4.32
N TRP A 548 18.53 -9.38 5.21
CA TRP A 548 17.69 -8.20 5.00
C TRP A 548 18.32 -7.19 4.04
N ASN A 549 19.64 -7.02 4.10
CA ASN A 549 20.35 -6.00 3.32
C ASN A 549 20.72 -6.45 1.89
N ARG A 550 20.58 -7.75 1.58
CA ARG A 550 20.69 -8.32 0.22
C ARG A 550 19.31 -8.40 -0.42
#